data_AF-A0A822BZ53-F1
#
_entry.id   AF-A0A822BZ53-F1
#
_cell.length_a   1.000
_cell.length_b   1.000
_cell.length_c   1.000
_cell.angle_alpha   90.00
_cell.angle_beta   90.00
_cell.angle_gamma   90.00
#
_symmetry.space_group_name_H-M   'P 1'
#
loop_
_entity.id
_entity.type
_entity.pdbx_description
1 polymer ?
#
loop_
_entity_poly.entity_id
_entity_poly.type
_entity_poly.pdbx_seq_one_letter_code
_entity_poly.pdbx_strand_id
1 'polypeptide(L)'
;MLKISSRHNKTLQQVSTYSIIRFSSHASTHQHQGPANVGFYRQVELFYDRAAKILEDKLVADMQRSKLSDDTKHKKVRGILKIIKPCNHVLEIRFPIRRDNGELQMIEAYRAQHSQHRTPCKGGIRFSMDVNLDEVKALAALMTYKCACVDVPFGGGKAGVKINPKDWSETELERIT
;
A
#
# COMPACT_ATOMS: atom_id res chain seq x y z
N MET A 1 0.79 -28.62 -57.80
CA MET A 1 2.19 -28.59 -58.31
C MET A 1 2.32 -27.36 -59.21
N LEU A 2 2.77 -26.20 -58.71
CA LEU A 2 3.09 -25.02 -59.54
C LEU A 2 3.80 -23.90 -58.76
N LYS A 3 4.98 -23.55 -59.27
CA LYS A 3 5.67 -22.25 -59.37
C LYS A 3 5.99 -21.40 -58.12
N ILE A 4 7.30 -21.16 -58.01
CA ILE A 4 8.02 -20.14 -57.26
C ILE A 4 7.57 -18.73 -57.71
N SER A 5 7.30 -17.85 -56.74
CA SER A 5 7.19 -16.39 -56.92
C SER A 5 8.03 -15.67 -55.86
N SER A 6 8.44 -14.47 -56.25
CA SER A 6 9.61 -13.71 -55.84
C SER A 6 9.36 -12.77 -54.66
N ARG A 7 10.45 -12.28 -54.06
CA ARG A 7 10.62 -10.96 -53.41
C ARG A 7 9.98 -10.72 -52.02
N HIS A 8 10.81 -10.75 -50.96
CA HIS A 8 11.53 -9.54 -50.50
C HIS A 8 12.47 -9.86 -49.34
N ASN A 9 13.73 -9.53 -49.57
CA ASN A 9 14.78 -9.46 -48.57
C ASN A 9 14.73 -8.07 -47.92
N LYS A 10 14.40 -7.99 -46.63
CA LYS A 10 15.00 -7.01 -45.71
C LYS A 10 15.34 -7.72 -44.41
N THR A 11 16.53 -8.27 -44.47
CA THR A 11 17.49 -8.47 -43.39
C THR A 11 17.30 -7.57 -42.16
N LEU A 12 17.47 -8.24 -41.02
CA LEU A 12 18.23 -7.83 -39.83
C LEU A 12 17.48 -7.26 -38.62
N GLN A 13 17.73 -8.01 -37.54
CA GLN A 13 17.97 -7.58 -36.18
C GLN A 13 16.77 -7.44 -35.25
N GLN A 14 16.61 -8.53 -34.49
CA GLN A 14 16.89 -8.57 -33.05
C GLN A 14 15.66 -8.92 -32.22
N VAL A 15 15.66 -10.18 -31.84
CA VAL A 15 14.93 -10.75 -30.71
C VAL A 15 15.28 -9.91 -29.48
N SER A 16 14.33 -9.11 -28.98
CA SER A 16 14.47 -8.40 -27.71
C SER A 16 13.33 -8.82 -26.78
N THR A 17 13.76 -9.57 -25.79
CA THR A 17 13.12 -9.95 -24.54
C THR A 17 12.49 -8.77 -23.78
N TYR A 18 11.69 -9.17 -22.78
CA TYR A 18 11.21 -8.41 -21.61
C TYR A 18 9.77 -7.85 -21.67
N SER A 19 8.87 -8.69 -21.16
CA SER A 19 7.87 -8.35 -20.12
C SER A 19 7.38 -6.90 -20.12
N ILE A 20 6.25 -6.69 -20.80
CA ILE A 20 5.41 -5.52 -20.65
C ILE A 20 4.89 -5.51 -19.20
N ILE A 21 5.53 -4.71 -18.35
CA ILE A 21 4.99 -4.28 -17.06
C ILE A 21 3.76 -3.43 -17.39
N ARG A 22 2.57 -4.04 -17.33
CA ARG A 22 1.32 -3.29 -17.33
C ARG A 22 1.17 -2.65 -15.95
N PHE A 23 1.49 -1.35 -15.86
CA PHE A 23 0.92 -0.51 -14.81
C PHE A 23 -0.59 -0.45 -15.03
N SER A 24 -1.34 -1.28 -14.30
CA SER A 24 -2.79 -1.12 -14.20
C SER A 24 -3.06 0.12 -13.36
N SER A 25 -3.31 1.24 -14.01
CA SER A 25 -3.93 2.40 -13.37
C SER A 25 -5.37 2.01 -13.03
N HIS A 26 -5.59 1.46 -11.83
CA HIS A 26 -6.93 1.34 -11.28
C HIS A 26 -7.42 2.74 -10.90
N ALA A 27 -8.09 3.39 -11.86
CA ALA A 27 -9.02 4.46 -11.56
C ALA A 27 -10.21 3.83 -10.83
N SER A 28 -10.33 4.12 -9.53
CA SER A 28 -11.41 3.63 -8.68
C SER A 28 -12.75 4.20 -9.17
N THR A 29 -13.63 3.33 -9.65
CA THR A 29 -15.01 3.67 -10.01
C THR A 29 -15.76 4.13 -8.75
N HIS A 30 -16.16 5.40 -8.72
CA HIS A 30 -17.02 5.96 -7.68
C HIS A 30 -18.41 5.29 -7.73
N GLN A 31 -18.79 4.60 -6.65
CA GLN A 31 -20.19 4.28 -6.36
C GLN A 31 -20.63 5.11 -5.14
N HIS A 32 -21.79 5.75 -5.26
CA HIS A 32 -22.27 6.84 -4.39
C HIS A 32 -23.44 6.35 -3.51
N GLN A 33 -23.35 6.42 -2.17
CA GLN A 33 -24.47 6.23 -1.24
C GLN A 33 -24.30 7.04 0.08
N GLY A 34 -25.35 7.79 0.48
CA GLY A 34 -25.57 8.38 1.82
C GLY A 34 -24.61 9.51 2.25
N PRO A 35 -24.82 10.22 3.40
CA PRO A 35 -23.87 11.21 3.89
C PRO A 35 -22.54 10.50 4.10
N ALA A 36 -21.57 10.86 3.25
CA ALA A 36 -20.70 9.92 2.56
C ALA A 36 -20.01 8.90 3.48
N ASN A 37 -20.15 7.62 3.15
CA ASN A 37 -19.27 6.56 3.64
C ASN A 37 -17.85 6.85 3.11
N VAL A 38 -17.11 7.71 3.82
CA VAL A 38 -15.73 8.05 3.50
C VAL A 38 -14.91 6.78 3.72
N GLY A 39 -14.24 6.30 2.67
CA GLY A 39 -13.38 5.12 2.77
C GLY A 39 -12.39 5.25 3.94
N PHE A 40 -12.15 4.16 4.67
CA PHE A 40 -11.43 4.19 5.95
C PHE A 40 -10.05 4.86 5.85
N TYR A 41 -9.31 4.59 4.77
CA TYR A 41 -8.02 5.26 4.51
C TYR A 41 -8.17 6.78 4.41
N ARG A 42 -9.20 7.25 3.69
CA ARG A 42 -9.48 8.67 3.55
C ARG A 42 -9.86 9.31 4.88
N GLN A 43 -10.56 8.59 5.75
CA GLN A 43 -10.87 9.10 7.08
C GLN A 43 -9.59 9.33 7.92
N VAL A 44 -8.64 8.39 7.88
CA VAL A 44 -7.33 8.55 8.54
C VAL A 44 -6.54 9.72 7.95
N GLU A 45 -6.57 9.90 6.64
CA GLU A 45 -5.96 11.06 5.97
C GLU A 45 -6.55 12.39 6.46
N LEU A 46 -7.87 12.48 6.69
CA LEU A 46 -8.51 13.69 7.18
C LEU A 46 -8.07 14.05 8.61
N PHE A 47 -7.90 13.05 9.47
CA PHE A 47 -7.35 13.29 10.82
C PHE A 47 -5.90 13.78 10.74
N TYR A 48 -5.09 13.18 9.87
CA TYR A 48 -3.73 13.62 9.63
C TYR A 48 -3.66 15.07 9.11
N ASP A 49 -4.48 15.41 8.11
CA ASP A 49 -4.51 16.76 7.53
C ASP A 49 -4.91 17.82 8.56
N ARG A 50 -5.87 17.50 9.43
CA ARG A 50 -6.28 18.40 10.52
C ARG A 50 -5.14 18.62 11.51
N ALA A 51 -4.42 17.56 11.90
CA ALA A 51 -3.28 17.65 12.79
C ALA A 51 -2.11 18.43 12.15
N ALA A 52 -1.80 18.14 10.88
CA ALA A 52 -0.77 18.82 10.11
C ALA A 52 -1.01 20.33 10.04
N LYS A 53 -2.26 20.76 9.83
CA LYS A 53 -2.63 22.18 9.81
C LYS A 53 -2.39 22.89 11.14
N ILE A 54 -2.65 22.21 12.26
CA ILE A 54 -2.43 22.78 13.60
C ILE A 54 -0.94 22.88 13.94
N LEU A 55 -0.14 21.91 13.46
CA LEU A 55 1.27 21.81 13.80
C LEU A 55 2.19 22.58 12.85
N GLU A 56 1.72 23.03 11.69
CA GLU A 56 2.56 23.66 10.66
C GLU A 56 3.39 24.83 11.23
N ASP A 57 2.74 25.78 11.89
CA ASP A 57 3.41 26.98 12.43
C ASP A 57 4.43 26.64 13.50
N LYS A 58 4.09 25.66 14.37
CA LYS A 58 5.01 25.18 15.41
C LYS A 58 6.23 24.50 14.80
N LEU A 59 6.04 23.65 13.79
CA LEU A 59 7.14 22.96 13.11
C LEU A 59 8.07 23.92 12.38
N VAL A 60 7.54 25.02 11.81
CA VAL A 60 8.35 26.07 11.20
C VAL A 60 9.17 26.82 12.25
N ALA A 61 8.55 27.16 13.40
CA ALA A 61 9.24 27.81 14.51
C ALA A 61 10.36 26.95 15.10
N ASP A 62 10.18 25.62 15.17
CA ASP A 62 11.17 24.67 15.69
C ASP A 62 12.39 24.50 14.76
N MET A 63 12.31 24.94 13.49
CA MET A 63 13.42 24.89 12.52
C MET A 63 14.51 25.97 12.72
N GLN A 64 14.80 26.31 13.98
CA GLN A 64 15.71 27.41 14.38
C GLN A 64 17.15 27.26 13.85
N ARG A 65 17.61 26.03 13.61
CA ARG A 65 18.97 25.76 13.10
C ARG A 65 19.16 26.05 11.61
N SER A 66 18.08 26.33 10.87
CA SER A 66 18.15 26.54 9.43
C SER A 66 18.24 28.03 9.07
N LYS A 67 19.29 28.42 8.33
CA LYS A 67 19.45 29.78 7.76
C LYS A 67 18.51 30.07 6.59
N LEU A 68 17.42 29.31 6.46
CA LEU A 68 16.48 29.40 5.34
C LEU A 68 15.53 30.58 5.53
N SER A 69 15.06 31.16 4.42
CA SER A 69 13.96 32.11 4.46
C SER A 69 12.68 31.44 4.96
N ASP A 70 11.79 32.21 5.60
CA ASP A 70 10.59 31.66 6.23
C ASP A 70 9.65 30.98 5.22
N ASP A 71 9.48 31.56 4.02
CA ASP A 71 8.73 30.91 2.93
C ASP A 71 9.31 29.53 2.56
N THR A 72 10.64 29.40 2.53
CA THR A 72 11.31 28.12 2.25
C THR A 72 11.08 27.12 3.38
N LYS A 73 11.05 27.57 4.65
CA LYS A 73 10.74 26.71 5.80
C LYS A 73 9.32 26.16 5.69
N HIS A 74 8.32 27.01 5.42
CA HIS A 74 6.94 26.55 5.22
C HIS A 74 6.83 25.53 4.08
N LYS A 75 7.44 25.82 2.93
CA LYS A 75 7.47 24.88 1.79
C LYS A 75 8.09 23.54 2.16
N LYS A 76 9.19 23.57 2.94
CA LYS A 76 9.87 22.36 3.40
C LYS A 76 9.01 21.55 4.39
N VAL A 77 8.41 22.19 5.38
CA VAL A 77 7.51 21.52 6.35
C VAL A 77 6.33 20.88 5.62
N ARG A 78 5.65 21.63 4.73
CA ARG A 78 4.56 21.08 3.91
C ARG A 78 5.02 19.91 3.04
N GLY A 79 6.21 19.99 2.47
CA GLY A 79 6.80 18.90 1.69
C GLY A 79 7.02 17.64 2.52
N ILE A 80 7.60 17.77 3.71
CA ILE A 80 7.82 16.64 4.65
C ILE A 80 6.48 16.02 5.07
N LEU A 81 5.50 16.84 5.44
CA LEU A 81 4.18 16.34 5.84
C LEU A 81 3.48 15.60 4.70
N LYS A 82 3.67 16.00 3.44
CA LYS A 82 3.18 15.28 2.26
C LYS A 82 3.88 13.94 2.05
N ILE A 83 5.17 13.84 2.36
CA ILE A 83 5.95 12.59 2.26
C ILE A 83 5.52 11.59 3.34
N ILE A 84 5.19 12.06 4.55
CA ILE A 84 4.80 11.19 5.67
C ILE A 84 3.40 10.58 5.48
N LYS A 85 2.51 11.25 4.75
CA LYS A 85 1.09 10.89 4.64
C LYS A 85 0.81 9.55 3.93
N PRO A 86 1.36 9.25 2.74
CA PRO A 86 1.06 8.01 2.03
C PRO A 86 1.86 6.83 2.57
N CYS A 87 1.36 5.61 2.38
CA CYS A 87 2.15 4.40 2.61
C CYS A 87 3.28 4.27 1.58
N ASN A 88 4.51 4.02 2.05
CA ASN A 88 5.68 3.83 1.18
C ASN A 88 5.61 2.57 0.32
N HIS A 89 5.17 1.44 0.88
CA HIS A 89 5.05 0.18 0.14
C HIS A 89 3.75 -0.54 0.45
N VAL A 90 3.15 -1.13 -0.57
CA VAL A 90 1.98 -1.98 -0.43
C VAL A 90 2.15 -3.19 -1.34
N LEU A 91 2.09 -4.36 -0.75
CA LEU A 91 2.22 -5.64 -1.41
C LEU A 91 0.84 -6.30 -1.46
N GLU A 92 0.37 -6.60 -2.66
CA GLU A 92 -0.81 -7.42 -2.91
C GLU A 92 -0.34 -8.78 -3.42
N ILE A 93 -0.82 -9.84 -2.79
CA ILE A 93 -0.41 -11.21 -3.06
C ILE A 93 -1.66 -12.04 -3.32
N ARG A 94 -1.60 -12.86 -4.37
CA ARG A 94 -2.58 -13.91 -4.60
C ARG A 94 -1.83 -15.22 -4.76
N PHE A 95 -2.14 -16.21 -3.93
CA PHE A 95 -1.45 -17.50 -3.94
C PHE A 95 -2.45 -18.66 -3.85
N PRO A 96 -2.22 -19.76 -4.59
CA PRO A 96 -3.06 -20.95 -4.50
C PRO A 96 -2.69 -21.77 -3.27
N ILE A 97 -3.70 -22.38 -2.66
CA ILE A 97 -3.53 -23.42 -1.64
C ILE A 97 -4.35 -24.64 -2.01
N ARG A 98 -3.87 -25.82 -1.64
CA ARG A 98 -4.62 -27.07 -1.74
C ARG A 98 -5.36 -27.30 -0.42
N ARG A 99 -6.68 -27.33 -0.50
CA ARG A 99 -7.59 -27.67 0.59
C ARG A 99 -7.46 -29.14 0.98
N ASP A 100 -7.91 -29.47 2.18
CA ASP A 100 -7.90 -30.85 2.68
C ASP A 100 -8.84 -31.77 1.87
N ASN A 101 -9.88 -31.21 1.23
CA ASN A 101 -10.75 -31.93 0.29
C ASN A 101 -10.11 -32.15 -1.11
N GLY A 102 -8.90 -31.64 -1.34
CA GLY A 102 -8.17 -31.74 -2.60
C GLY A 102 -8.40 -30.60 -3.60
N GLU A 103 -9.33 -29.68 -3.33
CA GLU A 103 -9.58 -28.53 -4.20
C GLU A 103 -8.45 -27.48 -4.11
N LEU A 104 -8.21 -26.77 -5.21
CA LEU A 104 -7.31 -25.61 -5.23
C LEU A 104 -8.12 -24.33 -5.03
N GLN A 105 -7.72 -23.51 -4.06
CA GLN A 105 -8.34 -22.23 -3.78
C GLN A 105 -7.32 -21.10 -3.84
N MET A 106 -7.65 -20.01 -4.53
CA MET A 106 -6.84 -18.80 -4.56
C MET A 106 -7.14 -17.93 -3.33
N ILE A 107 -6.10 -17.60 -2.56
CA ILE A 107 -6.18 -16.68 -1.42
C ILE A 107 -5.67 -15.31 -1.83
N GLU A 108 -6.36 -14.27 -1.39
CA GLU A 108 -5.97 -12.88 -1.55
C GLU A 108 -5.44 -12.33 -0.22
N ALA A 109 -4.26 -11.71 -0.25
CA ALA A 109 -3.61 -11.14 0.92
C ALA A 109 -2.92 -9.82 0.60
N TYR A 110 -2.78 -8.97 1.61
CA TYR A 110 -2.16 -7.66 1.50
C TYR A 110 -1.21 -7.41 2.65
N ARG A 111 -0.13 -6.66 2.38
CA ARG A 111 0.74 -6.09 3.40
C ARG A 111 1.14 -4.66 3.05
N ALA A 112 0.77 -3.70 3.88
CA ALA A 112 1.19 -2.32 3.76
C ALA A 112 2.29 -2.00 4.78
N GLN A 113 3.29 -1.25 4.32
CA GLN A 113 4.32 -0.60 5.13
C GLN A 113 4.16 0.90 4.94
N HIS A 114 3.74 1.59 6.00
CA HIS A 114 3.44 3.01 5.93
C HIS A 114 4.72 3.84 5.91
N SER A 115 5.63 3.61 6.87
CA SER A 115 6.84 4.43 7.03
C SER A 115 8.02 3.60 7.51
N GLN A 116 9.20 3.87 6.97
CA GLN A 116 10.49 3.33 7.42
C GLN A 116 11.38 4.39 8.10
N HIS A 117 10.78 5.48 8.60
CA HIS A 117 11.53 6.48 9.38
C HIS A 117 12.20 5.87 10.62
N ARG A 118 11.66 4.74 11.11
CA ARG A 118 12.27 3.82 12.06
C ARG A 118 12.11 2.39 11.55
N THR A 119 13.12 1.56 11.74
CA THR A 119 13.13 0.15 11.35
C THR A 119 13.23 -0.73 12.60
N PRO A 120 12.52 -1.87 12.65
CA PRO A 120 11.63 -2.46 11.62
C PRO A 120 10.21 -1.84 11.55
N CYS A 121 9.45 -2.23 10.52
CA CYS A 121 8.01 -1.95 10.45
C CYS A 121 7.22 -2.95 11.31
N LYS A 122 6.39 -2.46 12.24
CA LYS A 122 5.56 -3.27 13.13
C LYS A 122 4.08 -3.18 12.77
N GLY A 123 3.44 -4.35 12.67
CA GLY A 123 2.03 -4.49 12.33
C GLY A 123 1.53 -5.91 12.54
N GLY A 124 0.26 -6.07 12.94
CA GLY A 124 -0.38 -7.38 13.02
C GLY A 124 -0.92 -7.86 11.67
N ILE A 125 -1.25 -9.15 11.58
CA ILE A 125 -1.95 -9.77 10.46
C ILE A 125 -3.43 -9.94 10.86
N ARG A 126 -4.38 -9.69 9.96
CA ARG A 126 -5.82 -9.88 10.22
C ARG A 126 -6.39 -10.88 9.23
N PHE A 127 -7.11 -11.89 9.71
CA PHE A 127 -7.88 -12.80 8.87
C PHE A 127 -9.35 -12.38 8.95
N SER A 128 -9.92 -11.92 7.84
CA SER A 128 -11.34 -11.55 7.75
C SER A 128 -11.74 -11.37 6.28
N MET A 129 -13.00 -11.65 5.95
CA MET A 129 -13.54 -11.42 4.61
C MET A 129 -13.65 -9.93 4.24
N ASP A 130 -13.66 -9.04 5.24
CA ASP A 130 -13.75 -7.59 5.05
C ASP A 130 -12.41 -6.94 4.66
N VAL A 131 -11.32 -7.71 4.75
CA VAL A 131 -9.98 -7.24 4.43
C VAL A 131 -9.94 -6.73 2.98
N ASN A 132 -9.48 -5.50 2.83
CA ASN A 132 -9.24 -4.85 1.55
C ASN A 132 -8.00 -3.95 1.64
N LEU A 133 -7.52 -3.50 0.48
CA LEU A 133 -6.31 -2.70 0.36
C LEU A 133 -6.35 -1.40 1.19
N ASP A 134 -7.48 -0.70 1.16
CA ASP A 134 -7.64 0.60 1.82
C ASP A 134 -7.66 0.44 3.34
N GLU A 135 -8.32 -0.60 3.86
CA GLU A 135 -8.27 -0.93 5.28
C GLU A 135 -6.84 -1.19 5.75
N VAL A 136 -6.09 -2.01 5.00
CA VAL A 136 -4.73 -2.39 5.40
C VAL A 136 -3.79 -1.17 5.37
N LYS A 137 -3.94 -0.26 4.40
CA LYS A 137 -3.20 1.02 4.37
C LYS A 137 -3.57 1.91 5.56
N ALA A 138 -4.86 2.06 5.87
CA ALA A 138 -5.35 2.89 6.97
C ALA A 138 -4.78 2.43 8.31
N LEU A 139 -4.85 1.11 8.56
CA LEU A 139 -4.31 0.51 9.77
C LEU A 139 -2.78 0.61 9.84
N ALA A 140 -2.07 0.50 8.72
CA ALA A 140 -0.61 0.69 8.69
C ALA A 140 -0.19 2.12 9.05
N ALA A 141 -0.93 3.13 8.57
CA ALA A 141 -0.73 4.53 8.94
C ALA A 141 -0.98 4.74 10.44
N LEU A 142 -2.10 4.25 10.96
CA LEU A 142 -2.42 4.29 12.38
C LEU A 142 -1.35 3.63 13.26
N MET A 143 -0.71 2.54 12.80
CA MET A 143 0.40 1.91 13.53
C MET A 143 1.62 2.82 13.62
N THR A 144 1.91 3.63 12.60
CA THR A 144 3.02 4.61 12.67
C THR A 144 2.72 5.68 13.70
N TYR A 145 1.53 6.28 13.63
CA TYR A 145 1.15 7.36 14.54
C TYR A 145 1.03 6.85 15.98
N LYS A 146 0.44 5.67 16.19
CA LYS A 146 0.37 5.03 17.51
C LYS A 146 1.75 4.80 18.10
N CYS A 147 2.69 4.21 17.34
CA CYS A 147 4.05 3.98 17.82
C CYS A 147 4.76 5.29 18.18
N ALA A 148 4.56 6.36 17.38
CA ALA A 148 5.10 7.68 17.69
C ALA A 148 4.51 8.28 18.97
N CYS A 149 3.21 8.10 19.25
CA CYS A 149 2.57 8.61 20.46
C CYS A 149 3.04 7.95 21.75
N VAL A 150 3.55 6.71 21.70
CA VAL A 150 4.03 5.97 22.88
C VAL A 150 5.55 5.73 22.83
N ASP A 151 6.28 6.48 22.02
CA ASP A 151 7.74 6.42 21.86
C ASP A 151 8.31 5.03 21.52
N VAL A 152 7.53 4.19 20.85
CA VAL A 152 8.00 2.88 20.38
C VAL A 152 8.75 3.04 19.06
N PRO A 153 9.98 2.50 18.92
CA PRO A 153 10.86 2.81 17.79
C PRO A 153 10.58 1.97 16.53
N PHE A 154 9.33 1.97 16.05
CA PHE A 154 8.95 1.21 14.85
C PHE A 154 8.23 2.06 13.81
N GLY A 155 8.48 1.74 12.54
CA GLY A 155 7.62 2.12 11.44
C GLY A 155 6.27 1.39 11.51
N GLY A 156 5.21 1.96 10.95
CA GLY A 156 3.91 1.28 10.91
C GLY A 156 3.80 0.30 9.75
N GLY A 157 3.28 -0.88 10.04
CA GLY A 157 2.85 -1.84 9.04
C GLY A 157 1.49 -2.45 9.39
N LYS A 158 0.88 -3.14 8.44
CA LYS A 158 -0.27 -4.01 8.67
C LYS A 158 -0.34 -5.03 7.55
N ALA A 159 -0.83 -6.23 7.86
CA ALA A 159 -1.23 -7.19 6.86
C ALA A 159 -2.67 -7.67 7.08
N GLY A 160 -3.26 -8.20 6.01
CA GLY A 160 -4.56 -8.84 6.03
C GLY A 160 -4.63 -9.97 5.02
N VAL A 161 -5.31 -11.05 5.37
CA VAL A 161 -5.62 -12.18 4.49
C VAL A 161 -7.14 -12.29 4.42
N LYS A 162 -7.67 -12.34 3.20
CA LYS A 162 -9.11 -12.25 2.93
C LYS A 162 -9.77 -13.62 3.01
N ILE A 163 -9.90 -14.12 4.24
CA ILE A 163 -10.53 -15.41 4.56
C ILE A 163 -11.38 -15.27 5.82
N ASN A 164 -12.41 -16.11 5.95
CA ASN A 164 -13.04 -16.38 7.24
C ASN A 164 -12.34 -17.58 7.88
N PRO A 165 -11.55 -17.42 8.96
CA PRO A 165 -10.75 -18.52 9.53
C PRO A 165 -11.59 -19.67 10.08
N LYS A 166 -12.90 -19.49 10.27
CA LYS A 166 -13.82 -20.55 10.73
C LYS A 166 -14.15 -21.58 9.63
N ASP A 167 -13.92 -21.23 8.37
CA ASP A 167 -14.24 -22.09 7.22
C ASP A 167 -13.05 -22.99 6.81
N TRP A 168 -11.96 -22.96 7.59
CA TRP A 168 -10.70 -23.64 7.34
C TRP A 168 -10.32 -24.53 8.52
N SER A 169 -9.70 -25.67 8.23
CA SER A 169 -9.10 -26.52 9.27
C SER A 169 -7.81 -25.88 9.83
N GLU A 170 -7.34 -26.34 10.99
CA GLU A 170 -6.08 -25.88 11.56
C GLU A 170 -4.89 -26.13 10.62
N THR A 171 -4.88 -27.27 9.94
CA THR A 171 -3.85 -27.63 8.95
C THR A 171 -3.89 -26.75 7.72
N GLU A 172 -5.08 -26.34 7.27
CA GLU A 172 -5.19 -25.38 6.17
C GLU A 172 -4.73 -23.97 6.58
N LEU A 173 -5.08 -23.52 7.79
CA LEU A 173 -4.65 -22.23 8.32
C LEU A 173 -3.13 -22.14 8.50
N GLU A 174 -2.48 -23.24 8.90
CA GLU A 174 -1.02 -23.33 8.96
C GLU A 174 -0.38 -23.17 7.58
N ARG A 175 -0.95 -23.80 6.53
CA ARG A 175 -0.45 -23.64 5.14
C ARG A 175 -0.65 -22.23 4.58
N ILE A 176 -1.64 -21.49 5.09
CA ILE A 176 -1.91 -20.11 4.69
C ILE A 176 -0.93 -19.13 5.34
N THR A 177 -0.43 -19.44 6.54
CA THR A 177 0.35 -18.53 7.41
C THR A 177 1.83 -18.54 7.08
#